data_AF-A0A6P6U7M5-F1
#
_entry.id   AF-A0A6P6U7M5-F1
#
_cell.length_a   1.000
_cell.length_b   1.000
_cell.length_c   1.000
_cell.angle_alpha   90.00
_cell.angle_beta   90.00
_cell.angle_gamma   90.00
#
_symmetry.space_group_name_H-M   'P 1'
#
loop_
_entity.id
_entity.type
_entity.pdbx_description
1 polymer ?
#
loop_
_entity_poly.entity_id
_entity_poly.type
_entity_poly.pdbx_seq_one_letter_code
_entity_poly.pdbx_strand_id
1 'polypeptide(L)'
;MKDLRYPDDLYDRIWEVPDYQPDWETINTASYISEEYLDNAYKPSPIVMSTAVRPVHGSSLVLSQNVDRNQQFYLYMHFLEVEDLPSTQMRKFVIFVNNKIWSYPVVPGSGPNTIYSKYSVGSTDTLLFSINKTNDSTLPPILNAVEFYIPKKFPILPTNQSDVDAMISIRSTYGVKKNWQGDPCVPEELRWDGLDCNTNDQGLYRIISMNLSFSGLKDEIAFSLSKLDSLQSLDMSHDDLTGTIPDFLANMPSLRTINLSGNKLEGSVPALLRDKMKNGALALSLDGNPDLCLSGPCKKKKSHKQRLIVSIVVPTISCLLGIVIAVAIFKHRIKAASTKGTP
;
A
#
# COMPACT_ATOMS: atom_id res chain seq x y z
N MET A 1 2.34 -11.46 -34.83
CA MET A 1 3.19 -11.81 -33.68
C MET A 1 2.26 -11.94 -32.47
N LYS A 2 2.51 -12.85 -31.54
CA LYS A 2 1.65 -13.04 -30.35
C LYS A 2 1.85 -11.85 -29.41
N ASP A 3 0.77 -11.28 -28.87
CA ASP A 3 0.86 -10.17 -27.90
C ASP A 3 1.80 -10.57 -26.76
N LEU A 4 2.82 -9.76 -26.52
CA LEU A 4 3.78 -9.98 -25.45
C LEU A 4 3.21 -9.45 -24.13
N ARG A 5 3.11 -10.32 -23.13
CA ARG A 5 2.50 -10.08 -21.81
C ARG A 5 3.24 -10.86 -20.73
N TYR A 6 2.82 -10.75 -19.48
CA TYR A 6 3.32 -11.58 -18.39
C TYR A 6 3.36 -13.09 -18.78
N PRO A 7 4.48 -13.81 -18.54
CA PRO A 7 5.64 -13.43 -17.72
C PRO A 7 6.76 -12.67 -18.44
N ASP A 8 6.61 -12.36 -19.73
CA ASP A 8 7.67 -11.79 -20.56
C ASP A 8 7.87 -10.27 -20.35
N ASP A 9 6.93 -9.60 -19.67
CA ASP A 9 7.02 -8.21 -19.21
C ASP A 9 6.71 -8.13 -17.71
N LEU A 10 7.63 -7.54 -16.93
CA LEU A 10 7.53 -7.43 -15.48
C LEU A 10 6.28 -6.67 -15.00
N TYR A 11 5.80 -5.73 -15.82
CA TYR A 11 4.66 -4.87 -15.50
C TYR A 11 3.38 -5.27 -16.26
N ASP A 12 3.40 -6.43 -16.93
CA ASP A 12 2.30 -6.94 -17.75
C ASP A 12 1.81 -5.93 -18.81
N ARG A 13 2.72 -5.10 -19.33
CA ARG A 13 2.42 -4.22 -20.47
C ARG A 13 2.16 -5.06 -21.71
N ILE A 14 1.25 -4.56 -22.54
CA ILE A 14 1.00 -5.11 -23.88
C ILE A 14 1.87 -4.35 -24.87
N TRP A 15 2.71 -5.08 -25.59
CA TRP A 15 3.52 -4.53 -26.67
C TRP A 15 2.91 -4.90 -28.02
N GLU A 16 2.50 -3.88 -28.76
CA GLU A 16 1.87 -4.04 -30.07
C GLU A 16 2.87 -3.73 -31.19
N VAL A 17 2.83 -4.53 -32.25
CA VAL A 17 3.57 -4.25 -33.47
C VAL A 17 2.69 -3.35 -34.35
N PRO A 18 3.21 -2.22 -34.88
CA PRO A 18 2.44 -1.37 -35.78
C PRO A 18 1.87 -2.14 -36.97
N ASP A 19 0.73 -1.68 -37.50
CA ASP A 19 0.18 -2.20 -38.75
C ASP A 19 1.23 -2.22 -39.87
N TYR A 20 1.10 -3.20 -40.79
CA TYR A 20 2.08 -3.49 -41.85
C TYR A 20 2.74 -2.24 -42.44
N GLN A 21 4.05 -2.09 -42.17
CA GLN A 21 4.90 -1.06 -42.75
C GLN A 21 5.77 -1.70 -43.84
N PRO A 22 5.44 -1.54 -45.13
CA PRO A 22 6.17 -2.21 -46.22
C PRO A 22 7.65 -1.79 -46.31
N ASP A 23 7.98 -0.60 -45.81
CA ASP A 23 9.31 -0.02 -45.89
C ASP A 23 10.20 -0.35 -44.68
N TRP A 24 9.73 -1.21 -43.77
CA TRP A 24 10.47 -1.58 -42.55
C TRP A 24 10.94 -3.03 -42.62
N GLU A 25 12.16 -3.27 -42.16
CA GLU A 25 12.68 -4.61 -41.88
C GLU A 25 12.93 -4.79 -40.38
N THR A 26 12.64 -6.00 -39.90
CA THR A 26 12.89 -6.39 -38.52
C THR A 26 14.27 -7.03 -38.39
N ILE A 27 15.02 -6.60 -37.39
CA ILE A 27 16.30 -7.17 -36.97
C ILE A 27 16.20 -7.63 -35.51
N ASN A 28 17.01 -8.58 -35.10
CA ASN A 28 16.98 -9.13 -33.76
C ASN A 28 18.36 -9.62 -33.27
N THR A 29 18.44 -9.87 -31.97
CA THR A 29 19.59 -10.50 -31.32
C THR A 29 19.15 -11.56 -30.32
N ALA A 30 19.95 -12.63 -30.18
CA ALA A 30 19.77 -13.62 -29.12
C ALA A 30 20.57 -13.27 -27.85
N SER A 31 21.46 -12.27 -27.92
CA SER A 31 22.41 -11.93 -26.85
C SER A 31 21.77 -11.15 -25.69
N TYR A 32 20.56 -10.63 -25.87
CA TYR A 32 19.85 -9.79 -24.91
C TYR A 32 18.61 -10.49 -24.33
N ILE A 33 18.80 -11.66 -23.72
CA ILE A 33 17.72 -12.48 -23.14
C ILE A 33 17.85 -12.60 -21.60
N SER A 34 18.94 -12.11 -20.98
CA SER A 34 19.15 -12.23 -19.53
C SER A 34 18.69 -11.00 -18.74
N GLU A 35 18.01 -11.24 -17.61
CA GLU A 35 17.54 -10.24 -16.63
C GLU A 35 18.65 -9.35 -16.06
N GLU A 36 19.91 -9.76 -16.22
CA GLU A 36 21.11 -9.06 -15.72
C GLU A 36 21.34 -7.68 -16.37
N TYR A 37 20.70 -7.39 -17.52
CA TYR A 37 20.82 -6.11 -18.24
C TYR A 37 19.65 -5.12 -17.99
N LEU A 38 18.80 -5.38 -16.99
CA LEU A 38 17.64 -4.56 -16.63
C LEU A 38 17.95 -3.26 -15.86
N ASP A 39 19.18 -2.74 -15.91
CA ASP A 39 19.56 -1.48 -15.24
C ASP A 39 19.09 -0.24 -16.02
N ASN A 40 17.79 -0.21 -16.31
CA ASN A 40 17.08 0.95 -16.82
C ASN A 40 15.80 1.12 -15.99
N ALA A 41 15.56 2.32 -15.48
CA ALA A 41 14.40 2.65 -14.67
C ALA A 41 13.04 2.29 -15.31
N TYR A 42 12.99 2.19 -16.65
CA TYR A 42 11.77 1.88 -17.41
C TYR A 42 11.52 0.38 -17.64
N LYS A 43 12.55 -0.47 -17.40
CA LYS A 43 12.51 -1.93 -17.51
C LYS A 43 11.65 -2.49 -18.67
N PRO A 44 11.83 -2.04 -19.93
CA PRO A 44 11.14 -2.64 -21.07
C PRO A 44 11.44 -4.15 -21.15
N SER A 45 10.51 -4.95 -21.66
CA SER A 45 10.69 -6.40 -21.80
C SER A 45 11.99 -6.73 -22.55
N PRO A 46 12.81 -7.69 -22.07
CA PRO A 46 14.00 -8.15 -22.78
C PRO A 46 13.70 -8.61 -24.20
N ILE A 47 12.56 -9.27 -24.41
CA ILE A 47 12.15 -9.74 -25.74
C ILE A 47 11.89 -8.56 -26.68
N VAL A 48 11.21 -7.52 -26.19
CA VAL A 48 10.98 -6.28 -26.97
C VAL A 48 12.31 -5.63 -27.31
N MET A 49 13.20 -5.46 -26.33
CA MET A 49 14.51 -4.85 -26.55
C MET A 49 15.41 -5.69 -27.46
N SER A 50 15.26 -7.02 -27.48
CA SER A 50 16.01 -7.91 -28.37
C SER A 50 15.62 -7.81 -29.85
N THR A 51 14.57 -7.05 -30.16
CA THR A 51 14.10 -6.78 -31.52
C THR A 51 14.16 -5.30 -31.85
N ALA A 52 14.37 -4.96 -33.12
CA ALA A 52 14.25 -3.60 -33.61
C ALA A 52 13.75 -3.57 -35.05
N VAL A 53 13.22 -2.43 -35.47
CA VAL A 53 12.89 -2.12 -36.86
C VAL A 53 13.87 -1.09 -37.42
N ARG A 54 14.18 -1.21 -38.71
CA ARG A 54 14.94 -0.21 -39.48
C ARG A 54 14.34 -0.04 -40.88
N PRO A 55 14.60 1.07 -41.59
CA PRO A 55 14.12 1.23 -42.94
C PRO A 55 14.82 0.27 -43.90
N VAL A 56 14.07 -0.41 -44.77
CA VAL A 56 14.59 -1.28 -45.85
C VAL A 56 15.45 -0.46 -46.83
N HIS A 57 14.99 0.76 -47.12
CA HIS A 57 15.64 1.70 -48.01
C HIS A 57 15.66 3.10 -47.41
N GLY A 58 16.75 3.82 -47.62
CA GLY A 58 16.87 5.22 -47.25
C GLY A 58 17.45 5.47 -45.85
N SER A 59 17.27 6.70 -45.38
CA SER A 59 17.96 7.26 -44.22
C SER A 59 17.02 7.64 -43.08
N SER A 60 15.73 7.29 -43.19
CA SER A 60 14.69 7.73 -42.25
C SER A 60 13.72 6.61 -41.93
N LEU A 61 13.45 6.42 -40.65
CA LEU A 61 12.32 5.63 -40.16
C LEU A 61 11.18 6.61 -39.83
N VAL A 62 10.01 6.41 -40.42
CA VAL A 62 8.85 7.31 -40.24
C VAL A 62 7.68 6.55 -39.64
N LEU A 63 7.15 7.04 -38.52
CA LEU A 63 5.97 6.51 -37.84
C LEU A 63 4.95 7.64 -37.66
N SER A 64 3.67 7.34 -37.89
CA SER A 64 2.58 8.28 -37.63
C SER A 64 1.52 7.64 -36.75
N GLN A 65 1.05 8.39 -35.75
CA GLN A 65 -0.04 7.97 -34.86
C GLN A 65 -1.17 9.00 -34.92
N ASN A 66 -2.40 8.52 -35.19
CA ASN A 66 -3.59 9.35 -35.07
C ASN A 66 -3.89 9.63 -33.59
N VAL A 67 -4.17 10.89 -33.27
CA VAL A 67 -4.35 11.36 -31.89
C VAL A 67 -5.44 12.42 -31.80
N ASP A 68 -6.05 12.55 -30.62
CA ASP A 68 -7.07 13.56 -30.38
C ASP A 68 -6.50 14.99 -30.43
N ARG A 69 -7.29 15.92 -31.00
CA ARG A 69 -6.95 17.34 -31.02
C ARG A 69 -6.63 17.88 -29.65
N ASN A 70 -5.52 18.63 -29.55
CA ASN A 70 -5.05 19.25 -28.32
C ASN A 70 -4.68 18.25 -27.20
N GLN A 71 -4.57 16.96 -27.52
CA GLN A 71 -4.09 15.99 -26.55
C GLN A 71 -2.59 16.19 -26.34
N GLN A 72 -2.22 16.18 -25.06
CA GLN A 72 -0.83 16.21 -24.59
C GLN A 72 -0.32 14.77 -24.45
N PHE A 73 0.95 14.55 -24.77
CA PHE A 73 1.59 13.24 -24.68
C PHE A 73 2.97 13.33 -24.06
N TYR A 74 3.35 12.31 -23.31
CA TYR A 74 4.73 12.02 -22.97
C TYR A 74 5.20 10.81 -23.76
N LEU A 75 6.41 10.90 -24.29
CA LEU A 75 6.99 9.94 -25.22
C LEU A 75 8.20 9.28 -24.57
N TYR A 76 8.31 7.97 -24.75
CA TYR A 76 9.47 7.18 -24.37
C TYR A 76 9.84 6.31 -25.56
N MET A 77 11.06 6.46 -26.07
CA MET A 77 11.59 5.65 -27.17
C MET A 77 12.78 4.86 -26.66
N HIS A 78 12.73 3.55 -26.87
CA HIS A 78 13.72 2.61 -26.37
C HIS A 78 14.63 2.15 -27.50
N PHE A 79 15.92 2.14 -27.22
CA PHE A 79 16.98 1.80 -28.15
C PHE A 79 17.95 0.80 -27.52
N LEU A 80 18.30 -0.22 -28.28
CA LEU A 80 19.39 -1.16 -28.02
C LEU A 80 20.00 -1.51 -29.37
N GLU A 81 21.33 -1.47 -29.50
CA GLU A 81 21.98 -2.01 -30.69
C GLU A 81 21.86 -3.53 -30.67
N VAL A 82 21.22 -4.09 -31.69
CA VAL A 82 20.95 -5.54 -31.79
C VAL A 82 21.87 -6.23 -32.80
N GLU A 83 22.69 -5.49 -33.55
CA GLU A 83 23.68 -6.06 -34.45
C GLU A 83 25.10 -5.90 -33.86
N ASP A 84 25.91 -6.94 -33.94
CA ASP A 84 27.33 -6.87 -33.54
C ASP A 84 28.11 -6.08 -34.60
N LEU A 85 28.29 -4.78 -34.35
CA LEU A 85 28.90 -3.87 -35.32
C LEU A 85 30.44 -3.86 -35.22
N PRO A 86 31.16 -3.95 -36.35
CA PRO A 86 32.60 -3.71 -36.36
C PRO A 86 32.89 -2.22 -36.08
N SER A 87 34.11 -1.90 -35.64
CA SER A 87 34.52 -0.53 -35.28
C SER A 87 34.43 0.49 -36.43
N THR A 88 34.31 0.02 -37.68
CA THR A 88 34.13 0.85 -38.89
C THR A 88 32.67 1.22 -39.15
N GLN A 89 31.72 0.60 -38.45
CA GLN A 89 30.30 0.87 -38.61
C GLN A 89 29.70 1.48 -37.34
N MET A 90 28.81 2.44 -37.54
CA MET A 90 28.09 3.06 -36.43
C MET A 90 26.72 3.54 -36.86
N ARG A 91 25.77 3.38 -35.93
CA ARG A 91 24.42 3.88 -36.03
C ARG A 91 24.32 5.17 -35.23
N LYS A 92 23.98 6.26 -35.91
CA LYS A 92 23.78 7.57 -35.28
C LYS A 92 22.66 8.30 -35.99
N PHE A 93 21.72 8.79 -35.20
CA PHE A 93 20.50 9.38 -35.73
C PHE A 93 19.91 10.45 -34.81
N VAL A 94 19.03 11.27 -35.36
CA VAL A 94 18.30 12.33 -34.64
C VAL A 94 16.82 12.05 -34.74
N ILE A 95 16.11 12.21 -33.63
CA ILE A 95 14.67 12.01 -33.56
C ILE A 95 13.97 13.35 -33.75
N PHE A 96 12.94 13.33 -34.58
CA PHE A 96 12.08 14.46 -34.87
C PHE A 96 10.64 14.12 -34.49
N VAL A 97 9.95 15.10 -33.90
CA VAL A 97 8.53 15.03 -33.57
C VAL A 97 7.85 16.23 -34.22
N ASN A 98 6.84 15.97 -35.05
CA ASN A 98 6.15 16.98 -35.86
C ASN A 98 7.14 17.87 -36.64
N ASN A 99 8.12 17.24 -37.29
CA ASN A 99 9.20 17.87 -38.07
C ASN A 99 10.14 18.80 -37.27
N LYS A 100 10.10 18.76 -35.94
CA LYS A 100 11.03 19.48 -35.07
C LYS A 100 12.00 18.52 -34.40
N ILE A 101 13.27 18.92 -34.30
CA ILE A 101 14.29 18.15 -33.58
C ILE A 101 13.82 17.97 -32.13
N TRP A 102 13.75 16.73 -31.68
CA TRP A 102 13.28 16.35 -30.35
C TRP A 102 14.41 15.81 -29.46
N SER A 103 15.44 15.21 -30.07
CA SER A 103 16.57 14.63 -29.35
C SER A 103 17.91 15.24 -29.76
N TYR A 104 18.90 15.14 -28.87
CA TYR A 104 20.31 15.13 -29.29
C TYR A 104 20.59 13.88 -30.14
N PRO A 105 21.67 13.85 -30.94
CA PRO A 105 22.04 12.65 -31.69
C PRO A 105 22.16 11.42 -30.77
N VAL A 106 21.47 10.35 -31.13
CA VAL A 106 21.42 9.08 -30.41
C VAL A 106 22.38 8.11 -31.07
N VAL A 107 23.20 7.44 -30.26
CA VAL A 107 24.03 6.30 -30.65
C VAL A 107 23.61 5.13 -29.76
N PRO A 108 22.87 4.14 -30.29
CA PRO A 108 22.54 2.93 -29.54
C PRO A 108 23.80 2.19 -29.11
N GLY A 109 23.84 1.77 -27.85
CA GLY A 109 24.93 0.99 -27.29
C GLY A 109 24.51 -0.46 -27.04
N SER A 110 25.39 -1.20 -26.37
CA SER A 110 25.14 -2.58 -25.92
C SER A 110 24.15 -2.68 -24.74
N GLY A 111 23.80 -1.55 -24.13
CA GLY A 111 22.83 -1.46 -23.04
C GLY A 111 21.57 -0.67 -23.47
N PRO A 112 20.43 -0.91 -22.80
CA PRO A 112 19.17 -0.27 -23.16
C PRO A 112 19.23 1.23 -22.84
N ASN A 113 18.86 2.05 -23.82
CA ASN A 113 18.79 3.50 -23.67
C ASN A 113 17.36 3.97 -23.95
N THR A 114 16.79 4.79 -23.06
CA THR A 114 15.47 5.39 -23.27
C THR A 114 15.60 6.89 -23.44
N ILE A 115 15.18 7.39 -24.59
CA ILE A 115 15.00 8.82 -24.84
C ILE A 115 13.56 9.18 -24.50
N TYR A 116 13.35 10.17 -23.64
CA TYR A 116 12.02 10.54 -23.16
C TYR A 116 11.77 12.04 -23.18
N SER A 117 10.49 12.41 -23.25
CA SER A 117 10.06 13.81 -23.23
C SER A 117 9.98 14.32 -21.78
N LYS A 118 10.68 15.43 -21.48
CA LYS A 118 10.53 16.14 -20.19
C LYS A 118 9.26 16.99 -20.11
N TYR A 119 8.76 17.42 -21.26
CA TYR A 119 7.58 18.26 -21.40
C TYR A 119 6.58 17.58 -22.32
N SER A 120 5.30 17.85 -22.10
CA SER A 120 4.24 17.31 -22.96
C SER A 120 4.40 17.78 -24.40
N VAL A 121 4.31 16.85 -25.34
CA VAL A 121 4.18 17.15 -26.77
C VAL A 121 2.71 17.37 -27.07
N GLY A 122 2.38 18.53 -27.64
CA GLY A 122 1.04 18.83 -28.14
C GLY A 122 0.84 18.24 -29.54
N SER A 123 -0.39 17.82 -29.83
CA SER A 123 -0.78 17.32 -31.13
C SER A 123 -1.87 18.17 -31.79
N THR A 124 -1.86 18.19 -33.12
CA THR A 124 -2.96 18.73 -33.93
C THR A 124 -3.94 17.61 -34.23
N ASP A 125 -3.61 16.69 -35.13
CA ASP A 125 -4.45 15.52 -35.49
C ASP A 125 -3.64 14.22 -35.61
N THR A 126 -2.34 14.36 -35.88
CA THR A 126 -1.41 13.25 -36.10
C THR A 126 -0.09 13.61 -35.44
N LEU A 127 0.48 12.69 -34.68
CA LEU A 127 1.88 12.77 -34.26
C LEU A 127 2.74 12.10 -35.33
N LEU A 128 3.62 12.90 -35.93
CA LEU A 128 4.59 12.41 -36.91
C LEU A 128 5.96 12.28 -36.25
N PHE A 129 6.48 11.06 -36.26
CA PHE A 129 7.82 10.73 -35.80
C PHE A 129 8.70 10.44 -37.01
N SER A 130 9.89 11.03 -37.03
CA SER A 130 10.94 10.58 -37.94
C SER A 130 12.25 10.42 -37.19
N ILE A 131 12.92 9.30 -37.44
CA ILE A 131 14.25 9.02 -36.93
C ILE A 131 15.17 9.08 -38.13
N ASN A 132 16.05 10.08 -38.18
CA ASN A 132 16.85 10.37 -39.36
C ASN A 132 18.32 10.08 -39.08
N LYS A 133 18.92 9.27 -39.94
CA LYS A 133 20.35 9.01 -40.00
C LYS A 133 21.14 10.32 -40.08
N THR A 134 22.22 10.45 -39.30
CA THR A 134 23.16 11.58 -39.44
C THR A 134 24.17 11.32 -40.55
N ASN A 135 24.77 12.39 -41.09
CA ASN A 135 25.72 12.29 -42.20
C ASN A 135 26.98 11.46 -41.86
N ASP A 136 27.37 11.42 -40.59
CA ASP A 136 28.50 10.65 -40.06
C ASP A 136 28.15 9.21 -39.66
N SER A 137 26.88 8.80 -39.79
CA SER A 137 26.49 7.41 -39.55
C SER A 137 26.70 6.57 -40.81
N THR A 138 27.12 5.32 -40.65
CA THR A 138 27.24 4.37 -41.76
C THR A 138 25.96 3.56 -41.95
N LEU A 139 25.21 3.33 -40.87
CA LEU A 139 24.03 2.47 -40.84
C LEU A 139 22.70 3.24 -40.72
N PRO A 140 21.58 2.67 -41.18
CA PRO A 140 20.26 3.29 -41.01
C PRO A 140 19.83 3.27 -39.54
N PRO A 141 18.91 4.18 -39.13
CA PRO A 141 18.38 4.24 -37.77
C PRO A 141 17.63 2.97 -37.38
N ILE A 142 17.52 2.72 -36.08
CA ILE A 142 16.74 1.62 -35.51
C ILE A 142 15.77 2.14 -34.46
N LEU A 143 14.71 1.38 -34.20
CA LEU A 143 13.78 1.60 -33.09
C LEU A 143 13.39 0.24 -32.51
N ASN A 144 13.58 0.05 -31.19
CA ASN A 144 13.16 -1.18 -30.51
C ASN A 144 11.71 -1.07 -30.04
N ALA A 145 11.36 0.04 -29.39
CA ALA A 145 10.02 0.28 -28.88
C ALA A 145 9.71 1.76 -28.66
N VAL A 146 8.41 2.09 -28.62
CA VAL A 146 7.90 3.41 -28.25
C VAL A 146 6.69 3.26 -27.34
N GLU A 147 6.65 4.04 -26.25
CA GLU A 147 5.50 4.16 -25.34
C GLU A 147 4.93 5.59 -25.41
N PHE A 148 3.59 5.68 -25.42
CA PHE A 148 2.84 6.93 -25.43
C PHE A 148 2.02 7.07 -24.15
N TYR A 149 2.31 8.08 -23.34
CA TYR A 149 1.54 8.35 -22.13
C TYR A 149 0.68 9.60 -22.30
N ILE A 150 -0.61 9.41 -22.08
CA ILE A 150 -1.60 10.48 -22.10
C ILE A 150 -1.83 10.93 -20.65
N PRO A 151 -1.54 12.20 -20.29
CA PRO A 151 -1.91 12.70 -18.98
C PRO A 151 -3.44 12.79 -18.94
N LYS A 152 -4.05 11.92 -18.13
CA LYS A 152 -5.47 12.03 -17.80
C LYS A 152 -5.63 13.15 -16.78
N LYS A 153 -6.28 14.23 -17.19
CA LYS A 153 -6.77 15.24 -16.25
C LYS A 153 -8.05 14.69 -15.64
N PHE A 154 -7.97 14.26 -14.39
CA PHE A 154 -9.15 13.92 -13.63
C PHE A 154 -9.80 15.24 -13.17
N PRO A 155 -11.04 15.56 -13.59
CA PRO A 155 -11.73 16.76 -13.12
C PRO A 155 -12.06 16.67 -11.62
N ILE A 156 -12.03 15.46 -11.08
CA ILE A 156 -12.27 15.12 -9.70
C ILE A 156 -10.92 15.03 -9.00
N LEU A 157 -10.73 15.82 -7.95
CA LEU A 157 -9.55 15.74 -7.10
C LEU A 157 -9.59 14.44 -6.27
N PRO A 158 -8.43 13.85 -5.96
CA PRO A 158 -8.37 12.59 -5.21
C PRO A 158 -8.80 12.76 -3.75
N THR A 159 -8.96 11.62 -3.07
CA THR A 159 -9.01 11.60 -1.60
C THR A 159 -7.73 12.19 -1.03
N ASN A 160 -7.86 12.98 0.04
CA ASN A 160 -6.72 13.53 0.74
C ASN A 160 -5.74 12.41 1.15
N GLN A 161 -4.46 12.59 0.84
CA GLN A 161 -3.43 11.55 1.02
C GLN A 161 -3.36 11.01 2.45
N SER A 162 -3.56 11.85 3.49
CA SER A 162 -3.54 11.40 4.88
C SER A 162 -4.67 10.41 5.19
N ASP A 163 -5.83 10.56 4.55
CA ASP A 163 -6.93 9.60 4.68
C ASP A 163 -6.60 8.32 3.92
N VAL A 164 -6.05 8.43 2.70
CA VAL A 164 -5.63 7.27 1.89
C VAL A 164 -4.64 6.40 2.68
N ASP A 165 -3.59 6.99 3.25
CA ASP A 165 -2.57 6.28 4.01
C ASP A 165 -3.16 5.59 5.25
N ALA A 166 -4.05 6.30 5.96
CA ALA A 166 -4.76 5.74 7.12
C ALA A 166 -5.63 4.55 6.72
N MET A 167 -6.38 4.65 5.61
CA MET A 167 -7.24 3.60 5.11
C MET A 167 -6.48 2.37 4.64
N ILE A 168 -5.34 2.54 3.97
CA ILE A 168 -4.45 1.43 3.60
C ILE A 168 -3.94 0.73 4.85
N SER A 169 -3.55 1.49 5.88
CA SER A 169 -3.11 0.94 7.16
C SER A 169 -4.24 0.16 7.87
N ILE A 170 -5.46 0.71 7.93
CA ILE A 170 -6.64 0.05 8.51
C ILE A 170 -6.96 -1.25 7.76
N ARG A 171 -7.00 -1.19 6.42
CA ARG A 171 -7.24 -2.35 5.55
C ARG A 171 -6.24 -3.46 5.85
N SER A 172 -4.96 -3.12 5.90
CA SER A 172 -3.89 -4.07 6.17
C SER A 172 -3.95 -4.63 7.58
N THR A 173 -4.29 -3.81 8.57
CA THR A 173 -4.33 -4.21 9.99
C THR A 173 -5.42 -5.25 10.22
N TYR A 174 -6.62 -5.02 9.70
CA TYR A 174 -7.75 -5.92 9.94
C TYR A 174 -8.01 -6.93 8.82
N GLY A 175 -7.27 -6.85 7.71
CA GLY A 175 -7.49 -7.73 6.56
C GLY A 175 -8.89 -7.57 5.94
N VAL A 176 -9.41 -6.34 5.89
CA VAL A 176 -10.78 -6.03 5.43
C VAL A 176 -11.00 -6.54 4.00
N LYS A 177 -12.02 -7.39 3.83
CA LYS A 177 -12.40 -8.01 2.53
C LYS A 177 -13.63 -7.33 1.93
N LYS A 178 -13.45 -6.09 1.47
CA LYS A 178 -14.46 -5.29 0.75
C LYS A 178 -13.91 -4.88 -0.63
N ASN A 179 -14.62 -4.06 -1.39
CA ASN A 179 -14.16 -3.45 -2.65
C ASN A 179 -13.01 -2.42 -2.47
N TRP A 180 -12.26 -2.49 -1.37
CA TRP A 180 -11.25 -1.49 -0.96
C TRP A 180 -9.98 -1.58 -1.81
N GLN A 181 -10.07 -1.10 -3.04
CA GLN A 181 -8.98 -1.02 -4.02
C GLN A 181 -9.04 0.32 -4.76
N GLY A 182 -7.89 0.95 -4.98
CA GLY A 182 -7.82 2.28 -5.61
C GLY A 182 -8.00 3.43 -4.61
N ASP A 183 -8.59 4.53 -5.07
CA ASP A 183 -8.88 5.69 -4.23
C ASP A 183 -10.14 5.43 -3.37
N PRO A 184 -10.16 5.77 -2.06
CA PRO A 184 -11.28 5.45 -1.18
C PRO A 184 -12.61 6.13 -1.51
N CYS A 185 -12.58 7.37 -2.03
CA CYS A 185 -13.77 8.19 -2.22
C CYS A 185 -14.17 8.36 -3.68
N VAL A 186 -13.21 8.30 -4.62
CA VAL A 186 -13.43 8.67 -6.02
C VAL A 186 -12.96 7.59 -7.02
N PRO A 187 -13.65 7.42 -8.17
CA PRO A 187 -14.91 8.06 -8.52
C PRO A 187 -16.07 7.56 -7.63
N GLU A 188 -17.15 8.34 -7.51
CA GLU A 188 -18.24 8.08 -6.54
C GLU A 188 -18.89 6.71 -6.77
N GLU A 189 -19.02 6.28 -8.03
CA GLU A 189 -19.52 4.97 -8.42
C GLU A 189 -18.63 3.79 -8.00
N LEU A 190 -17.36 4.04 -7.67
CA LEU A 190 -16.40 3.04 -7.18
C LEU A 190 -15.96 3.30 -5.73
N ARG A 191 -16.67 4.18 -5.01
CA ARG A 191 -16.39 4.49 -3.61
C ARG A 191 -16.33 3.20 -2.79
N TRP A 192 -15.40 3.16 -1.85
CA TRP A 192 -15.23 2.01 -0.98
C TRP A 192 -16.48 1.77 -0.11
N ASP A 193 -16.90 0.53 -0.03
CA ASP A 193 -18.08 0.09 0.70
C ASP A 193 -17.95 0.43 2.18
N GLY A 194 -18.99 1.08 2.70
CA GLY A 194 -19.06 1.54 4.08
C GLY A 194 -18.36 2.89 4.32
N LEU A 195 -17.88 3.58 3.27
CA LEU A 195 -17.38 4.95 3.42
C LEU A 195 -18.40 5.97 2.94
N ASP A 196 -18.47 7.08 3.67
CA ASP A 196 -19.02 8.33 3.15
C ASP A 196 -17.95 9.41 3.16
N CYS A 197 -17.93 10.21 2.10
CA CYS A 197 -16.90 11.19 1.84
C CYS A 197 -17.52 12.55 1.49
N ASN A 198 -16.82 13.61 1.88
CA ASN A 198 -17.21 14.97 1.52
C ASN A 198 -15.97 15.77 1.10
N THR A 199 -16.18 16.77 0.25
CA THR A 199 -15.13 17.69 -0.17
C THR A 199 -14.85 18.72 0.91
N ASN A 200 -13.57 19.02 1.15
CA ASN A 200 -13.18 20.16 1.97
C ASN A 200 -13.16 21.47 1.14
N ASP A 201 -12.83 22.60 1.77
CA ASP A 201 -12.76 23.92 1.10
C ASP A 201 -11.73 23.98 -0.05
N GLN A 202 -10.79 23.03 -0.12
CA GLN A 202 -9.78 22.93 -1.17
C GLN A 202 -10.22 21.98 -2.31
N GLY A 203 -11.42 21.41 -2.22
CA GLY A 203 -11.98 20.45 -3.17
C GLY A 203 -11.45 19.02 -3.03
N LEU A 204 -10.61 18.71 -2.04
CA LEU A 204 -10.13 17.35 -1.77
C LEU A 204 -11.19 16.55 -1.01
N TYR A 205 -11.36 15.29 -1.38
CA TYR A 205 -12.26 14.39 -0.66
C TYR A 205 -11.66 13.99 0.69
N ARG A 206 -12.49 14.00 1.73
CA ARG A 206 -12.19 13.58 3.10
C ARG A 206 -13.21 12.56 3.54
N ILE A 207 -12.77 11.55 4.29
CA ILE A 207 -13.65 10.52 4.83
C ILE A 207 -14.38 11.08 6.05
N ILE A 208 -15.71 11.08 6.01
CA ILE A 208 -16.56 11.62 7.08
C ILE A 208 -17.35 10.54 7.80
N SER A 209 -17.58 9.39 7.18
CA SER A 209 -18.19 8.24 7.83
C SER A 209 -17.48 6.95 7.43
N MET A 210 -17.33 6.05 8.40
CA MET A 210 -16.79 4.72 8.18
C MET A 210 -17.64 3.69 8.92
N ASN A 211 -18.16 2.72 8.17
CA ASN A 211 -18.85 1.56 8.66
C ASN A 211 -18.04 0.29 8.36
N LEU A 212 -17.48 -0.27 9.42
CA LEU A 212 -16.80 -1.55 9.45
C LEU A 212 -17.55 -2.59 10.29
N SER A 213 -18.80 -2.33 10.69
CA SER A 213 -19.60 -3.31 11.43
C SER A 213 -19.68 -4.65 10.71
N PHE A 214 -19.71 -5.74 11.48
CA PHE A 214 -19.76 -7.11 10.97
C PHE A 214 -18.66 -7.44 9.94
N SER A 215 -17.48 -6.81 10.03
CA SER A 215 -16.37 -7.06 9.09
C SER A 215 -15.40 -8.14 9.57
N GLY A 216 -15.67 -8.75 10.73
CA GLY A 216 -14.82 -9.77 11.35
C GLY A 216 -13.51 -9.18 11.89
N LEU A 217 -13.53 -7.92 12.32
CA LEU A 217 -12.34 -7.24 12.85
C LEU A 217 -11.87 -7.92 14.14
N LYS A 218 -10.56 -7.98 14.34
CA LYS A 218 -9.90 -8.57 15.51
C LYS A 218 -8.84 -7.63 16.06
N ASP A 219 -8.26 -8.01 17.19
CA ASP A 219 -7.19 -7.27 17.87
C ASP A 219 -7.66 -5.89 18.36
N GLU A 220 -6.72 -4.98 18.60
CA GLU A 220 -6.98 -3.66 19.19
C GLU A 220 -7.40 -2.62 18.15
N ILE A 221 -8.07 -1.56 18.62
CA ILE A 221 -8.45 -0.41 17.79
C ILE A 221 -7.19 0.32 17.30
N ALA A 222 -6.89 0.21 16.01
CA ALA A 222 -5.71 0.73 15.35
C ALA A 222 -5.54 2.27 15.46
N PHE A 223 -4.33 2.71 15.79
CA PHE A 223 -3.97 4.13 15.89
C PHE A 223 -4.10 4.90 14.57
N SER A 224 -4.06 4.24 13.42
CA SER A 224 -4.24 4.87 12.10
C SER A 224 -5.57 5.61 11.97
N LEU A 225 -6.61 5.21 12.71
CA LEU A 225 -7.89 5.94 12.79
C LEU A 225 -7.72 7.39 13.27
N SER A 226 -6.70 7.69 14.06
CA SER A 226 -6.41 9.05 14.55
C SER A 226 -6.04 10.05 13.44
N LYS A 227 -5.73 9.57 12.22
CA LYS A 227 -5.37 10.41 11.07
C LYS A 227 -6.59 10.89 10.26
N LEU A 228 -7.77 10.35 10.55
CA LEU A 228 -9.01 10.72 9.87
C LEU A 228 -9.67 11.92 10.55
N ASP A 229 -9.02 13.09 10.47
CA ASP A 229 -9.45 14.30 11.21
C ASP A 229 -10.87 14.77 10.85
N SER A 230 -11.35 14.43 9.66
CA SER A 230 -12.69 14.78 9.18
C SER A 230 -13.75 13.74 9.53
N LEU A 231 -13.37 12.61 10.14
CA LEU A 231 -14.31 11.54 10.47
C LEU A 231 -15.30 11.99 11.53
N GLN A 232 -16.59 11.85 11.23
CA GLN A 232 -17.72 12.27 12.06
C GLN A 232 -18.43 11.06 12.67
N SER A 233 -18.50 9.95 11.94
CA SER A 233 -19.19 8.74 12.36
C SER A 233 -18.32 7.51 12.13
N LEU A 234 -18.09 6.74 13.19
CA LEU A 234 -17.34 5.49 13.17
C LEU A 234 -18.20 4.37 13.73
N ASP A 235 -18.45 3.34 12.91
CA ASP A 235 -19.10 2.11 13.34
C ASP A 235 -18.14 0.92 13.16
N MET A 236 -17.75 0.29 14.27
CA MET A 236 -16.97 -0.95 14.31
C MET A 236 -17.67 -1.94 15.24
N SER A 237 -19.01 -1.95 15.21
CA SER A 237 -19.83 -2.81 16.06
C SER A 237 -19.95 -4.24 15.54
N HIS A 238 -20.25 -5.16 16.45
CA HIS A 238 -20.46 -6.57 16.14
C HIS A 238 -19.26 -7.24 15.46
N ASP A 239 -18.08 -6.97 16.01
CA ASP A 239 -16.80 -7.57 15.62
C ASP A 239 -16.14 -8.30 16.82
N ASP A 240 -14.92 -8.80 16.62
CA ASP A 240 -14.13 -9.51 17.63
C ASP A 240 -13.01 -8.61 18.22
N LEU A 241 -13.19 -7.28 18.25
CA LEU A 241 -12.18 -6.35 18.77
C LEU A 241 -11.92 -6.57 20.27
N THR A 242 -10.65 -6.47 20.66
CA THR A 242 -10.16 -6.70 22.03
C THR A 242 -9.34 -5.51 22.54
N GLY A 243 -8.88 -5.56 23.78
CA GLY A 243 -8.08 -4.50 24.39
C GLY A 243 -8.90 -3.30 24.85
N THR A 244 -8.23 -2.19 25.13
CA THR A 244 -8.86 -0.99 25.69
C THR A 244 -9.34 -0.03 24.63
N ILE A 245 -10.38 0.75 24.93
CA ILE A 245 -10.78 1.90 24.09
C ILE A 245 -9.68 2.97 24.14
N PRO A 246 -9.05 3.35 23.02
CA PRO A 246 -7.93 4.26 23.03
C PRO A 246 -8.33 5.73 23.21
N ASP A 247 -7.51 6.50 23.92
CA ASP A 247 -7.77 7.91 24.24
C ASP A 247 -7.83 8.81 22.99
N PHE A 248 -7.18 8.44 21.88
CA PHE A 248 -7.16 9.27 20.68
C PHE A 248 -8.56 9.47 20.09
N LEU A 249 -9.50 8.55 20.30
CA LEU A 249 -10.89 8.70 19.85
C LEU A 249 -11.56 9.91 20.52
N ALA A 250 -11.14 10.27 21.73
CA ALA A 250 -11.59 11.49 22.40
C ALA A 250 -11.03 12.75 21.75
N ASN A 251 -9.88 12.67 21.08
CA ASN A 251 -9.15 13.82 20.54
C ASN A 251 -9.43 14.06 19.05
N MET A 252 -10.15 13.17 18.37
CA MET A 252 -10.56 13.37 16.99
C MET A 252 -11.53 14.57 16.89
N PRO A 253 -11.23 15.58 16.08
CA PRO A 253 -11.90 16.89 16.18
C PRO A 253 -13.33 16.86 15.64
N SER A 254 -13.56 16.10 14.57
CA SER A 254 -14.85 16.02 13.89
C SER A 254 -15.75 14.90 14.40
N LEU A 255 -15.22 13.99 15.22
CA LEU A 255 -15.93 12.77 15.62
C LEU A 255 -17.11 13.11 16.53
N ARG A 256 -18.29 12.57 16.18
CA ARG A 256 -19.57 12.79 16.87
C ARG A 256 -20.29 11.50 17.21
N THR A 257 -20.07 10.43 16.46
CA THR A 257 -20.71 9.14 16.69
C THR A 257 -19.67 8.03 16.68
N ILE A 258 -19.70 7.20 17.73
CA ILE A 258 -18.88 6.00 17.86
C ILE A 258 -19.79 4.85 18.26
N ASN A 259 -19.81 3.81 17.44
CA ASN A 259 -20.45 2.55 17.78
C ASN A 259 -19.40 1.44 17.88
N LEU A 260 -19.16 0.97 19.11
CA LEU A 260 -18.26 -0.15 19.44
C LEU A 260 -19.02 -1.29 20.12
N SER A 261 -20.34 -1.30 20.02
CA SER A 261 -21.18 -2.32 20.64
C SER A 261 -20.90 -3.72 20.09
N GLY A 262 -21.14 -4.76 20.89
CA GLY A 262 -21.00 -6.15 20.47
C GLY A 262 -19.56 -6.58 20.17
N ASN A 263 -18.57 -6.06 20.90
CA ASN A 263 -17.16 -6.46 20.82
C ASN A 263 -16.68 -7.14 22.12
N LYS A 264 -15.37 -7.39 22.23
CA LYS A 264 -14.70 -7.96 23.41
C LYS A 264 -13.75 -6.94 24.05
N LEU A 265 -14.11 -5.66 23.99
CA LEU A 265 -13.32 -4.58 24.59
C LEU A 265 -13.33 -4.69 26.11
N GLU A 266 -12.22 -4.33 26.73
CA GLU A 266 -12.02 -4.43 28.18
C GLU A 266 -11.43 -3.14 28.77
N GLY A 267 -11.43 -3.06 30.09
CA GLY A 267 -10.82 -1.94 30.79
C GLY A 267 -11.76 -0.74 30.95
N SER A 268 -11.19 0.39 31.37
CA SER A 268 -11.96 1.58 31.71
C SER A 268 -12.16 2.45 30.48
N VAL A 269 -13.38 2.97 30.28
CA VAL A 269 -13.62 3.93 29.20
C VAL A 269 -12.84 5.22 29.47
N PRO A 270 -12.07 5.78 28.52
CA PRO A 270 -11.34 7.03 28.66
C PRO A 270 -12.17 8.16 29.28
N ALA A 271 -11.58 8.90 30.22
CA ALA A 271 -12.30 9.96 30.95
C ALA A 271 -12.86 11.03 30.00
N LEU A 272 -12.05 11.46 29.03
CA LEU A 272 -12.46 12.45 28.03
C LEU A 272 -13.60 11.95 27.14
N LEU A 273 -13.63 10.66 26.76
CA LEU A 273 -14.77 10.09 26.03
C LEU A 273 -16.03 10.08 26.87
N ARG A 274 -15.93 9.70 28.15
CA ARG A 274 -17.09 9.74 29.07
C ARG A 274 -17.62 11.16 29.24
N ASP A 275 -16.74 12.15 29.31
CA ASP A 275 -17.15 13.55 29.47
C ASP A 275 -17.83 14.08 28.21
N LYS A 276 -17.31 13.74 27.02
CA LYS A 276 -17.96 14.03 25.72
C LYS A 276 -19.31 13.32 25.56
N MET A 277 -19.45 12.12 26.09
CA MET A 277 -20.72 11.40 26.10
C MET A 277 -21.72 12.08 27.03
N LYS A 278 -21.31 12.43 28.26
CA LYS A 278 -22.18 13.06 29.27
C LYS A 278 -22.68 14.45 28.88
N ASN A 279 -21.86 15.24 28.17
CA ASN A 279 -22.24 16.58 27.73
C ASN A 279 -22.94 16.59 26.35
N GLY A 280 -23.20 15.43 25.75
CA GLY A 280 -23.89 15.30 24.47
C GLY A 280 -23.06 15.68 23.25
N ALA A 281 -21.76 15.95 23.39
CA ALA A 281 -20.88 16.26 22.26
C ALA A 281 -20.55 15.03 21.39
N LEU A 282 -20.72 13.83 21.94
CA LEU A 282 -20.45 12.57 21.26
C LEU A 282 -21.46 11.48 21.66
N ALA A 283 -22.09 10.84 20.67
CA ALA A 283 -22.89 9.64 20.87
C ALA A 283 -21.97 8.41 20.92
N LEU A 284 -22.02 7.65 22.01
CA LEU A 284 -21.15 6.50 22.25
C LEU A 284 -21.99 5.26 22.59
N SER A 285 -21.89 4.21 21.78
CA SER A 285 -22.54 2.91 22.00
C SER A 285 -21.51 1.84 22.35
N LEU A 286 -21.64 1.25 23.54
CA LEU A 286 -20.70 0.27 24.11
C LEU A 286 -21.36 -1.04 24.55
N ASP A 287 -22.67 -1.18 24.35
CA ASP A 287 -23.43 -2.35 24.81
C ASP A 287 -22.84 -3.65 24.27
N GLY A 288 -22.93 -4.74 25.03
CA GLY A 288 -22.39 -6.03 24.60
C GLY A 288 -20.87 -6.20 24.74
N ASN A 289 -20.17 -5.31 25.46
CA ASN A 289 -18.77 -5.50 25.87
C ASN A 289 -18.69 -5.85 27.37
N PRO A 290 -18.60 -7.14 27.75
CA PRO A 290 -18.84 -7.59 29.13
C PRO A 290 -17.76 -7.16 30.15
N ASP A 291 -16.55 -6.86 29.68
CA ASP A 291 -15.39 -6.54 30.53
C ASP A 291 -15.05 -5.04 30.57
N LEU A 292 -15.91 -4.17 29.99
CA LEU A 292 -15.79 -2.72 30.11
C LEU A 292 -16.28 -2.19 31.47
N CYS A 293 -15.56 -1.21 32.00
CA CYS A 293 -15.93 -0.49 33.21
C CYS A 293 -16.34 0.96 32.86
N LEU A 294 -17.64 1.24 32.93
CA LEU A 294 -18.20 2.58 32.71
C LEU A 294 -17.93 3.55 33.87
N SER A 295 -17.71 3.02 35.07
CA SER A 295 -17.69 3.76 36.33
C SER A 295 -16.47 3.40 37.19
N GLY A 296 -15.44 4.23 37.17
CA GLY A 296 -14.25 4.09 38.03
C GLY A 296 -13.21 3.07 37.53
N PRO A 297 -12.11 2.89 38.28
CA PRO A 297 -11.03 1.99 37.89
C PRO A 297 -11.51 0.54 37.89
N CYS A 298 -11.22 -0.19 36.81
CA CYS A 298 -11.55 -1.61 36.71
C CYS A 298 -10.92 -2.42 37.86
N LYS A 299 -11.78 -2.98 38.71
CA LYS A 299 -11.35 -3.93 39.74
C LYS A 299 -11.01 -5.25 39.03
N LYS A 300 -9.71 -5.60 38.96
CA LYS A 300 -9.29 -6.91 38.46
C LYS A 300 -10.03 -8.01 39.23
N LYS A 301 -10.89 -8.79 38.56
CA LYS A 301 -11.45 -10.01 39.14
C LYS A 301 -10.28 -10.97 39.40
N LYS A 302 -10.02 -11.32 40.66
CA LYS A 302 -9.04 -12.38 41.00
C LYS A 302 -9.45 -13.65 40.26
N SER A 303 -8.53 -14.25 39.49
CA SER A 303 -8.84 -15.45 38.71
C SER A 303 -9.25 -16.60 39.63
N HIS A 304 -10.08 -17.53 39.14
CA HIS A 304 -10.45 -18.74 39.89
C HIS A 304 -9.21 -19.49 40.39
N LYS A 305 -8.13 -19.50 39.59
CA LYS A 305 -6.82 -20.08 39.93
C LYS A 305 -6.21 -19.40 41.17
N GLN A 306 -6.27 -18.08 41.26
CA GLN A 306 -5.79 -17.33 42.44
C GLN A 306 -6.66 -17.56 43.67
N ARG A 307 -7.99 -17.68 43.52
CA ARG A 307 -8.88 -18.04 44.65
C ARG A 307 -8.61 -19.46 45.15
N LEU A 308 -8.40 -20.42 44.25
CA LEU A 308 -8.10 -21.81 44.60
C LEU A 308 -6.75 -21.93 45.33
N ILE A 309 -5.72 -21.22 44.85
CA ILE A 309 -4.40 -21.18 45.49
C ILE A 309 -4.50 -20.64 46.92
N VAL A 310 -5.21 -19.52 47.12
CA VAL A 310 -5.39 -18.96 48.48
C VAL A 310 -6.19 -19.92 49.37
N SER A 311 -7.21 -20.59 48.84
CA SER A 311 -8.02 -21.55 49.61
C SER A 311 -7.27 -22.82 50.02
N ILE A 312 -6.26 -23.25 49.26
CA ILE A 312 -5.49 -24.48 49.53
C ILE A 312 -4.22 -24.16 50.35
N VAL A 313 -3.51 -23.09 50.00
CA VAL A 313 -2.19 -22.80 50.59
C VAL A 313 -2.32 -22.31 52.04
N VAL A 314 -3.33 -21.51 52.36
CA VAL A 314 -3.47 -20.95 53.72
C VAL A 314 -3.72 -22.04 54.79
N PRO A 315 -4.66 -22.99 54.61
CA PRO A 315 -4.86 -24.08 55.58
C PRO A 315 -3.65 -25.00 55.75
N THR A 316 -2.92 -25.27 54.66
CA THR A 316 -1.74 -26.18 54.68
C THR A 316 -0.58 -25.57 55.46
N ILE A 317 -0.30 -24.28 55.28
CA ILE A 317 0.74 -23.58 56.06
C ILE A 317 0.37 -23.52 57.54
N SER A 318 -0.89 -23.23 57.86
CA SER A 318 -1.36 -23.21 59.26
C SER A 318 -1.28 -24.59 59.92
N CYS A 319 -1.61 -25.67 59.21
CA CYS A 319 -1.46 -27.05 59.71
C CYS A 319 0.01 -27.42 59.96
N LEU A 320 0.90 -27.13 59.00
CA LEU A 320 2.33 -27.41 59.14
C LEU A 320 2.95 -26.66 60.33
N LEU A 321 2.59 -25.38 60.51
CA LEU A 321 3.04 -24.60 61.65
C LEU A 321 2.54 -25.19 62.98
N GLY A 322 1.29 -25.63 63.03
CA GLY A 322 0.73 -26.32 64.20
C GLY A 322 1.47 -27.61 64.56
N ILE A 323 1.83 -28.43 63.57
CA ILE A 323 2.60 -29.66 63.76
C ILE A 323 4.01 -29.34 64.29
N VAL A 324 4.69 -28.34 63.72
CA VAL A 324 6.03 -27.93 64.17
C VAL A 324 6.01 -27.48 65.63
N ILE A 325 5.00 -26.68 66.01
CA ILE A 325 4.82 -26.24 67.40
C ILE A 325 4.56 -27.44 68.32
N ALA A 326 3.70 -28.39 67.91
CA ALA A 326 3.42 -29.59 68.69
C ALA A 326 4.68 -30.46 68.89
N VAL A 327 5.49 -30.64 67.84
CA VAL A 327 6.76 -31.37 67.90
C VAL A 327 7.77 -30.65 68.79
N ALA A 328 7.85 -29.32 68.72
CA ALA A 328 8.72 -28.53 69.59
C ALA A 328 8.33 -28.67 71.06
N ILE A 329 7.03 -28.60 71.37
CA ILE A 329 6.49 -28.82 72.73
C ILE A 329 6.80 -30.25 73.20
N PHE A 330 6.61 -31.25 72.33
CA PHE A 330 6.89 -32.66 72.65
C PHE A 330 8.38 -32.89 72.94
N LYS A 331 9.28 -32.36 72.10
CA LYS A 331 10.73 -32.40 72.33
C LYS A 331 11.13 -31.67 73.61
N HIS A 332 10.50 -30.54 73.92
CA HIS A 332 10.74 -29.80 75.16
C HIS A 332 10.29 -30.59 76.39
N ARG A 333 9.15 -31.29 76.33
CA ARG A 333 8.67 -32.18 77.39
C ARG A 333 9.60 -33.38 77.60
N ILE A 334 10.12 -33.99 76.53
CA ILE A 334 11.10 -35.08 76.64
C ILE A 334 12.41 -34.60 77.28
N LYS A 335 12.93 -33.43 76.87
CA LYS A 335 14.12 -32.85 77.51
C LYS A 335 13.89 -32.53 78.99
N ALA A 336 12.72 -31.99 79.36
CA ALA A 336 12.38 -31.70 80.75
C ALA A 336 12.15 -32.96 81.61
N ALA A 337 11.79 -34.09 81.00
CA ALA A 337 11.70 -35.39 81.67
C ALA A 337 13.09 -36.04 81.86
N SER A 338 14.00 -35.82 80.91
CA SER A 338 15.39 -36.34 80.98
C SER A 338 16.27 -35.63 82.02
N THR A 339 15.99 -34.38 82.39
CA THR A 339 16.74 -33.64 83.43
C THR A 339 16.26 -33.91 84.86
N LYS A 340 15.19 -34.70 85.05
CA LYS A 340 14.70 -35.10 86.39
C LYS A 340 15.19 -36.46 86.86
N GLY A 341 16.12 -37.10 86.15
CA GLY A 341 16.62 -38.41 86.48
C GLY A 341 18.13 -38.54 86.27
N THR A 342 18.91 -38.00 87.20
CA THR A 342 20.13 -38.63 87.73
C THR A 342 20.49 -37.95 89.06
N PRO A 343 20.82 -38.73 90.10
CA PRO A 343 21.03 -38.29 91.49
C PRO A 343 22.29 -37.44 91.71
#